data_AF-A0A3M7P1P5-F1
#
_entry.id   AF-A0A3M7P1P5-F1
#
_cell.length_a   1.000
_cell.length_b   1.000
_cell.length_c   1.000
_cell.angle_alpha   90.00
_cell.angle_beta   90.00
_cell.angle_gamma   90.00
#
_symmetry.space_group_name_H-M   'P 1'
#
loop_
_entity.id
_entity.type
_entity.pdbx_description
1 polymer ?
#
loop_
_entity_poly.entity_id
_entity_poly.type
_entity_poly.pdbx_seq_one_letter_code
_entity_poly.pdbx_strand_id
1 'polypeptide(L)'
;MVGTSKKIAIIYATQTGQAKTIAETINDEAITNGFEPVLYDISQFSRKRLLNEITDPAVFVCSTTGDGEVPESALRCYNSLKRLEAESNQDFFKNFNYALLGLGDTNYTQFCNGAKLFNQKFQQLGAHCFYGPSWADDGTGLDVEVEPFIEGLWDALDKFFRNAKKHTNQTVQINTDQLSNELNKLSIVNPDLSGQLSVPEYVENHLKI
;
A
#
# COMPACT_ATOMS: atom_id res chain seq x y z
N MET A 1 -23.23 -7.60 1.25
CA MET A 1 -22.41 -6.48 0.73
C MET A 1 -20.97 -6.77 1.11
N VAL A 2 -20.05 -6.91 0.15
CA VAL A 2 -18.62 -7.00 0.48
C VAL A 2 -18.19 -5.57 0.81
N GLY A 3 -18.14 -5.24 2.10
CA GLY A 3 -17.57 -3.96 2.55
C GLY A 3 -16.13 -3.89 2.07
N THR A 4 -15.78 -2.85 1.32
CA THR A 4 -14.38 -2.65 0.92
C THR A 4 -13.61 -2.30 2.20
N SER A 5 -12.90 -3.28 2.74
CA SER A 5 -12.02 -3.13 3.91
C SER A 5 -11.01 -2.02 3.66
N LYS A 6 -10.90 -1.07 4.59
CA LYS A 6 -9.96 0.07 4.53
C LYS A 6 -8.69 -0.26 5.32
N LYS A 7 -8.03 -1.36 4.94
CA LYS A 7 -6.78 -1.78 5.58
C LYS A 7 -5.65 -0.82 5.30
N ILE A 8 -4.88 -0.48 6.32
CA ILE A 8 -3.68 0.34 6.20
C ILE A 8 -2.54 -0.32 6.96
N ALA A 9 -1.33 -0.18 6.46
CA ALA A 9 -0.14 -0.59 7.20
C ALA A 9 0.47 0.60 7.91
N ILE A 10 0.83 0.48 9.18
CA ILE A 10 1.58 1.49 9.91
C ILE A 10 2.92 0.89 10.27
N ILE A 11 4.00 1.49 9.78
CA ILE A 11 5.34 0.93 9.88
C ILE A 11 6.23 1.92 10.60
N TYR A 12 6.86 1.51 11.69
CA TYR A 12 7.81 2.36 12.41
C TYR A 12 9.25 1.87 12.30
N ALA A 13 10.16 2.83 12.23
CA ALA A 13 11.60 2.67 12.28
C ALA A 13 12.14 3.59 13.38
N THR A 14 12.72 3.04 14.44
CA THR A 14 13.03 3.80 15.65
C THR A 14 14.35 3.37 16.28
N GLN A 15 15.05 4.33 16.90
CA GLN A 15 16.21 4.04 17.74
C GLN A 15 15.85 3.96 19.23
N THR A 16 15.12 4.95 19.75
CA THR A 16 14.81 5.11 21.19
C THR A 16 13.33 5.03 21.52
N GLY A 17 12.46 4.75 20.55
CA GLY A 17 11.03 4.52 20.75
C GLY A 17 10.11 5.66 20.32
N GLN A 18 10.60 6.89 20.09
CA GLN A 18 9.73 8.03 19.74
C GLN A 18 8.86 7.77 18.50
N ALA A 19 9.47 7.32 17.40
CA ALA A 19 8.75 6.95 16.18
C ALA A 19 7.76 5.78 16.38
N LYS A 20 8.04 4.87 17.33
CA LYS A 20 7.11 3.80 17.68
C LYS A 20 5.88 4.36 18.39
N THR A 21 6.07 5.22 19.39
CA THR A 21 4.96 5.85 20.13
C THR A 21 4.03 6.62 19.19
N ILE A 22 4.60 7.42 18.27
CA ILE A 22 3.80 8.16 17.29
C ILE A 22 3.04 7.19 16.36
N ALA A 23 3.67 6.10 15.93
CA ALA A 23 2.99 5.08 15.11
C ALA A 23 1.86 4.34 15.87
N GLU A 24 2.02 4.10 17.17
CA GLU A 24 0.97 3.56 18.04
C GLU A 24 -0.22 4.54 18.15
N THR A 25 0.05 5.85 18.31
CA THR A 25 -1.00 6.88 18.27
C THR A 25 -1.76 6.87 16.94
N ILE A 26 -1.04 6.87 15.80
CA ILE A 26 -1.66 6.79 14.47
C ILE A 26 -2.51 5.52 14.33
N ASN A 27 -2.07 4.40 14.90
CA ASN A 27 -2.83 3.15 14.88
C ASN A 27 -4.17 3.28 15.62
N ASP A 28 -4.16 3.85 16.81
CA ASP A 28 -5.37 3.98 17.63
C ASP A 28 -6.35 4.99 17.00
N GLU A 29 -5.84 6.09 16.47
CA GLU A 29 -6.65 7.08 15.75
C GLU A 29 -7.22 6.54 14.43
N ALA A 30 -6.46 5.71 13.70
CA ALA A 30 -6.93 5.11 12.46
C ALA A 30 -8.18 4.25 12.68
N ILE A 31 -8.23 3.49 13.79
CA ILE A 31 -9.42 2.71 14.17
C ILE A 31 -10.63 3.64 14.35
N THR A 32 -10.43 4.74 15.08
CA THR A 32 -11.49 5.74 15.35
C THR A 32 -11.96 6.43 14.06
N ASN A 33 -11.07 6.60 13.08
CA ASN A 33 -11.37 7.14 11.76
C ASN A 33 -11.93 6.10 10.76
N GLY A 34 -12.21 4.87 11.20
CA GLY A 34 -12.86 3.84 10.38
C GLY A 34 -11.94 3.10 9.40
N PHE A 35 -10.63 3.06 9.70
CA PHE A 35 -9.65 2.24 9.01
C PHE A 35 -9.38 0.94 9.78
N GLU A 36 -8.75 -0.03 9.11
CA GLU A 36 -8.33 -1.31 9.69
C GLU A 36 -6.78 -1.35 9.71
N PRO A 37 -6.14 -0.66 10.68
CA PRO A 37 -4.68 -0.59 10.71
C PRO A 37 -4.03 -1.89 11.16
N VAL A 38 -2.84 -2.14 10.64
CA VAL A 38 -1.91 -3.15 11.16
C VAL A 38 -0.57 -2.48 11.43
N LEU A 39 -0.13 -2.55 12.69
CA LEU A 39 1.13 -1.96 13.14
C LEU A 39 2.30 -2.94 12.94
N TYR A 40 3.41 -2.40 12.44
CA TYR A 40 4.56 -3.15 11.99
C TYR A 40 5.88 -2.53 12.49
N ASP A 41 6.72 -3.37 13.06
CA ASP A 41 8.12 -3.03 13.36
C ASP A 41 9.00 -3.32 12.14
N ILE A 42 9.68 -2.30 11.61
CA ILE A 42 10.54 -2.44 10.42
C ILE A 42 11.65 -3.49 10.60
N SER A 43 12.10 -3.75 11.83
CA SER A 43 13.16 -4.74 12.11
C SER A 43 12.76 -6.15 11.73
N GLN A 44 11.45 -6.44 11.72
CA GLN A 44 10.90 -7.71 11.32
C GLN A 44 10.82 -7.87 9.80
N PHE A 45 11.10 -6.81 9.02
CA PHE A 45 11.00 -6.82 7.58
C PHE A 45 12.35 -7.15 6.91
N SER A 46 12.25 -8.02 5.91
CA SER A 46 13.25 -8.13 4.85
C SER A 46 12.67 -7.53 3.56
N ARG A 47 13.50 -7.36 2.51
CA ARG A 47 13.05 -6.93 1.16
C ARG A 47 11.80 -7.68 0.69
N LYS A 48 11.80 -9.01 0.76
CA LYS A 48 10.69 -9.83 0.28
C LYS A 48 9.45 -9.66 1.14
N ARG A 49 9.63 -9.43 2.43
CA ARG A 49 8.54 -9.29 3.39
C ARG A 49 7.78 -7.99 3.17
N LEU A 50 8.49 -6.88 2.95
CA LEU A 50 7.86 -5.57 2.79
C LEU A 50 6.92 -5.54 1.59
N LEU A 51 7.30 -6.13 0.46
CA LEU A 51 6.44 -6.15 -0.74
C LEU A 51 5.38 -7.25 -0.75
N ASN A 52 5.69 -8.41 -0.19
CA ASN A 52 4.74 -9.52 -0.22
C ASN A 52 3.66 -9.36 0.85
N GLU A 53 3.97 -8.70 1.97
CA GLU A 53 3.04 -8.57 3.09
C GLU A 53 2.34 -7.21 3.13
N ILE A 54 2.94 -6.15 2.57
CA ILE A 54 2.32 -4.81 2.56
C ILE A 54 1.78 -4.50 1.16
N THR A 55 0.54 -4.92 0.92
CA THR A 55 -0.24 -4.58 -0.27
C THR A 55 -1.15 -3.36 -0.07
N ASP A 56 -1.39 -3.01 1.18
CA ASP A 56 -2.22 -1.89 1.61
C ASP A 56 -1.41 -0.58 1.62
N PRO A 57 -2.05 0.61 1.52
CA PRO A 57 -1.36 1.87 1.68
C PRO A 57 -0.68 1.95 3.06
N ALA A 58 0.57 2.39 3.07
CA ALA A 58 1.42 2.40 4.24
C ALA A 58 1.63 3.81 4.81
N VAL A 59 1.69 3.93 6.14
CA VAL A 59 2.12 5.13 6.85
C VAL A 59 3.45 4.81 7.53
N PHE A 60 4.52 5.45 7.09
CA PHE A 60 5.88 5.15 7.54
C PHE A 60 6.37 6.23 8.50
N VAL A 61 6.71 5.85 9.74
CA VAL A 61 7.25 6.77 10.76
C VAL A 61 8.71 6.40 11.04
N CYS A 62 9.65 7.31 10.80
CA CYS A 62 11.08 6.98 10.82
C CYS A 62 11.89 8.02 11.56
N SER A 63 12.62 7.63 12.60
CA SER A 63 13.61 8.49 13.23
C SER A 63 14.91 8.57 12.41
N THR A 64 15.77 9.53 12.75
CA THR A 64 17.15 9.61 12.26
C THR A 64 18.11 9.32 13.42
N THR A 65 19.25 8.69 13.15
CA THR A 65 20.27 8.39 14.18
C THR A 65 21.65 8.89 13.77
N GLY A 66 22.51 9.14 14.76
CA GLY A 66 23.93 9.49 14.56
C GLY A 66 24.13 10.60 13.54
N ASP A 67 24.98 10.32 12.55
CA ASP A 67 25.36 11.26 11.49
C ASP A 67 24.35 11.32 10.33
N GLY A 68 23.07 11.17 10.62
CA GLY A 68 22.00 11.21 9.60
C GLY A 68 21.64 9.84 9.02
N GLU A 69 21.94 8.75 9.71
CA GLU A 69 21.67 7.41 9.25
C GLU A 69 20.23 6.96 9.57
N VAL A 70 19.80 5.87 8.92
CA VAL A 70 18.58 5.15 9.32
C VAL A 70 18.81 4.50 10.69
N PRO A 71 17.77 4.35 11.54
CA PRO A 71 17.93 3.70 12.84
C PRO A 71 18.38 2.25 12.66
N GLU A 72 19.07 1.71 13.67
CA GLU A 72 19.63 0.36 13.60
C GLU A 72 18.55 -0.68 13.30
N SER A 73 17.35 -0.49 13.86
CA SER A 73 16.17 -1.35 13.62
C SER A 73 15.82 -1.46 12.13
N ALA A 74 16.13 -0.44 11.33
CA ALA A 74 15.77 -0.35 9.92
C ALA A 74 16.92 -0.71 8.96
N LEU A 75 18.15 -0.85 9.46
CA LEU A 75 19.37 -0.99 8.66
C LEU A 75 19.31 -2.21 7.73
N ARG A 76 18.79 -3.34 8.21
CA ARG A 76 18.61 -4.57 7.41
C ARG A 76 17.67 -4.34 6.23
N CYS A 77 16.53 -3.68 6.47
CA CYS A 77 15.56 -3.37 5.43
C CYS A 77 16.17 -2.40 4.41
N TYR A 78 16.74 -1.30 4.87
CA TYR A 78 17.35 -0.27 4.02
C TYR A 78 18.46 -0.82 3.11
N ASN A 79 19.39 -1.62 3.66
CA ASN A 79 20.44 -2.26 2.88
C ASN A 79 19.89 -3.22 1.81
N SER A 80 18.77 -3.87 2.09
CA SER A 80 18.13 -4.74 1.12
C SER A 80 17.46 -3.97 -0.03
N LEU A 81 16.96 -2.75 0.24
CA LEU A 81 16.45 -1.83 -0.79
C LEU A 81 17.58 -1.30 -1.67
N LYS A 82 18.71 -0.88 -1.08
CA LYS A 82 19.88 -0.40 -1.84
C LYS A 82 20.38 -1.40 -2.88
N ARG A 83 20.34 -2.69 -2.56
CA ARG A 83 20.77 -3.76 -3.48
C ARG A 83 19.84 -3.91 -4.70
N LEU A 84 18.56 -3.52 -4.63
CA LEU A 84 17.62 -3.62 -5.77
C LEU A 84 17.88 -2.59 -6.86
N GLU A 85 18.26 -1.39 -6.45
CA GLU A 85 18.65 -0.33 -7.39
C GLU A 85 19.82 -0.79 -8.26
N ALA A 86 20.79 -1.50 -7.68
CA ALA A 86 21.92 -2.07 -8.42
C ALA A 86 21.49 -3.15 -9.43
N GLU A 87 20.30 -3.73 -9.28
CA GLU A 87 19.71 -4.71 -10.19
C GLU A 87 18.83 -4.04 -11.27
N SER A 88 18.82 -2.70 -11.37
CA SER A 88 18.05 -1.88 -12.33
C SER A 88 16.53 -2.09 -12.30
N ASN A 89 15.97 -2.45 -11.14
CA ASN A 89 14.55 -2.77 -10.99
C ASN A 89 13.71 -1.55 -10.53
N GLN A 90 13.57 -0.56 -11.42
CA GLN A 90 12.94 0.74 -11.11
C GLN A 90 11.41 0.66 -10.86
N ASP A 91 10.78 -0.46 -11.21
CA ASP A 91 9.33 -0.66 -11.05
C ASP A 91 8.98 -1.60 -9.88
N PHE A 92 9.98 -2.00 -9.08
CA PHE A 92 9.82 -3.05 -8.09
C PHE A 92 8.81 -2.69 -6.98
N PHE A 93 8.66 -1.40 -6.68
CA PHE A 93 7.73 -0.84 -5.70
C PHE A 93 6.55 -0.10 -6.35
N LYS A 94 6.26 -0.30 -7.65
CA LYS A 94 5.17 0.43 -8.34
C LYS A 94 3.78 0.35 -7.70
N ASN A 95 3.52 -0.69 -6.91
CA ASN A 95 2.25 -0.88 -6.20
C ASN A 95 2.33 -0.47 -4.72
N PHE A 96 3.51 -0.09 -4.22
CA PHE A 96 3.70 0.36 -2.86
C PHE A 96 3.29 1.84 -2.76
N ASN A 97 2.22 2.09 -2.01
CA ASN A 97 1.70 3.42 -1.77
C ASN A 97 2.02 3.82 -0.34
N TYR A 98 2.64 4.98 -0.13
CA TYR A 98 3.05 5.39 1.21
C TYR A 98 2.81 6.87 1.52
N ALA A 99 2.69 7.16 2.80
CA ALA A 99 2.90 8.45 3.44
C ALA A 99 4.11 8.32 4.38
N LEU A 100 4.85 9.40 4.63
CA LEU A 100 6.06 9.34 5.43
C LEU A 100 6.18 10.52 6.40
N LEU A 101 6.39 10.20 7.68
CA LEU A 101 6.72 11.14 8.73
C LEU A 101 8.13 10.84 9.23
N GLY A 102 9.06 11.75 8.94
CA GLY A 102 10.43 11.67 9.42
C GLY A 102 10.59 12.46 10.72
N LEU A 103 11.31 11.89 11.68
CA LEU A 103 11.71 12.56 12.91
C LEU A 103 13.22 12.84 12.87
N GLY A 104 13.60 14.03 13.29
CA GLY A 104 14.98 14.46 13.41
C GLY A 104 15.07 15.70 14.28
N ASP A 105 16.26 16.29 14.34
CA ASP A 105 16.52 17.49 15.12
C ASP A 105 17.37 18.44 14.27
N THR A 106 16.91 19.67 14.07
CA THR A 106 17.60 20.69 13.26
C THR A 106 18.89 21.19 13.90
N ASN A 107 19.13 20.91 15.18
CA ASN A 107 20.43 21.12 15.84
C ASN A 107 21.52 20.18 15.30
N TYR A 108 21.15 19.12 14.58
CA TYR A 108 22.07 18.21 13.90
C TYR A 108 22.14 18.56 12.41
N THR A 109 23.34 18.44 11.83
CA THR A 109 23.58 18.79 10.42
C THR A 109 22.68 18.02 9.45
N GLN A 110 22.35 16.77 9.80
CA GLN A 110 21.65 15.84 8.92
C GLN A 110 20.18 15.67 9.32
N PHE A 111 19.45 16.79 9.38
CA PHE A 111 18.05 16.85 9.77
C PHE A 111 17.17 15.87 8.97
N CYS A 112 16.47 14.97 9.66
CA CYS A 112 15.57 13.94 9.11
C CYS A 112 16.20 13.04 8.04
N ASN A 113 17.53 12.96 7.95
CA ASN A 113 18.19 12.32 6.81
C ASN A 113 17.89 10.81 6.72
N GLY A 114 17.74 10.10 7.84
CA GLY A 114 17.38 8.67 7.81
C GLY A 114 16.04 8.42 7.10
N ALA A 115 15.04 9.26 7.39
CA ALA A 115 13.73 9.20 6.75
C ALA A 115 13.78 9.67 5.28
N LYS A 116 14.57 10.71 4.97
CA LYS A 116 14.81 11.18 3.59
C LYS A 116 15.47 10.10 2.71
N LEU A 117 16.39 9.32 3.26
CA LEU A 117 17.02 8.19 2.58
C LEU A 117 15.99 7.12 2.19
N PHE A 118 15.05 6.78 3.07
CA PHE A 118 13.94 5.89 2.74
C PHE A 118 13.04 6.46 1.65
N ASN A 119 12.62 7.73 1.79
CA ASN A 119 11.79 8.41 0.80
C ASN A 119 12.43 8.37 -0.60
N GLN A 120 13.73 8.70 -0.68
CA GLN A 120 14.49 8.62 -1.93
C GLN A 120 14.48 7.21 -2.51
N LYS A 121 14.74 6.18 -1.69
CA LYS A 121 14.76 4.79 -2.17
C LYS A 121 13.40 4.30 -2.61
N PHE A 122 12.33 4.65 -1.91
CA PHE A 122 10.97 4.30 -2.32
C PHE A 122 10.64 4.93 -3.68
N GLN A 123 10.92 6.22 -3.88
CA GLN A 123 10.67 6.88 -5.17
C GLN A 123 11.52 6.29 -6.31
N GLN A 124 12.80 6.01 -6.07
CA GLN A 124 13.69 5.39 -7.06
C GLN A 124 13.24 3.98 -7.49
N LEU A 125 12.52 3.27 -6.63
CA LEU A 125 11.97 1.94 -6.90
C LEU A 125 10.51 2.00 -7.41
N GLY A 126 9.99 3.20 -7.69
CA GLY A 126 8.67 3.41 -8.31
C GLY A 126 7.51 3.49 -7.31
N ALA A 127 7.77 3.55 -6.00
CA ALA A 127 6.71 3.73 -5.01
C ALA A 127 5.99 5.07 -5.18
N HIS A 128 4.69 5.07 -4.89
CA HIS A 128 3.86 6.26 -4.98
C HIS A 128 3.61 6.87 -3.60
N CYS A 129 3.99 8.14 -3.45
CA CYS A 129 3.74 8.90 -2.23
C CYS A 129 2.34 9.55 -2.31
N PHE A 130 1.35 9.01 -1.60
CA PHE A 130 -0.04 9.48 -1.70
C PHE A 130 -0.33 10.70 -0.81
N TYR A 131 0.51 10.93 0.21
CA TYR A 131 0.46 12.08 1.10
C TYR A 131 1.90 12.49 1.39
N GLY A 132 2.23 13.74 1.05
CA GLY A 132 3.60 14.24 1.00
C GLY A 132 4.37 14.02 2.31
N PRO A 133 5.70 13.85 2.24
CA PRO A 133 6.48 13.59 3.45
C PRO A 133 6.53 14.83 4.36
N SER A 134 6.40 14.60 5.67
CA SER A 134 6.60 15.63 6.70
C SER A 134 7.86 15.34 7.51
N TRP A 135 8.46 16.40 8.05
CA TRP A 135 9.75 16.36 8.75
C TRP A 135 9.61 17.03 10.11
N ALA A 136 9.33 16.23 11.15
CA ALA A 136 9.19 16.72 12.50
C ALA A 136 10.53 16.98 13.17
N ASP A 137 10.63 18.13 13.84
CA ASP A 137 11.84 18.64 14.46
C ASP A 137 11.76 18.58 15.99
N ASP A 138 12.54 17.69 16.59
CA ASP A 138 12.66 17.54 18.05
C ASP A 138 13.27 18.80 18.70
N GLY A 139 14.09 19.55 17.96
CA GLY A 139 14.72 20.78 18.44
C GLY A 139 13.74 21.93 18.69
N THR A 140 12.58 21.90 18.03
CA THR A 140 11.49 22.89 18.18
C THR A 140 10.19 22.31 18.74
N GLY A 141 10.14 20.98 18.90
CA GLY A 141 8.99 20.22 19.37
C GLY A 141 8.35 19.44 18.23
N LEU A 142 8.34 18.10 18.34
CA LEU A 142 7.83 17.21 17.29
C LEU A 142 6.36 17.50 16.92
N ASP A 143 5.53 17.79 17.92
CA ASP A 143 4.07 17.93 17.76
C ASP A 143 3.67 19.03 16.75
N VAL A 144 4.53 20.04 16.56
CA VAL A 144 4.34 21.12 15.59
C VAL A 144 4.13 20.58 14.17
N GLU A 145 4.77 19.47 13.83
CA GLU A 145 4.66 18.82 12.52
C GLU A 145 3.91 17.48 12.59
N VAL A 146 3.97 16.77 13.72
CA VAL A 146 3.28 15.48 13.90
C VAL A 146 1.77 15.68 13.90
N GLU A 147 1.22 16.64 14.66
CA GLU A 147 -0.23 16.83 14.75
C GLU A 147 -0.84 17.20 13.39
N PRO A 148 -0.35 18.21 12.65
CA PRO A 148 -0.92 18.55 11.35
C PRO A 148 -0.77 17.43 10.31
N PHE A 149 0.30 16.63 10.39
CA PHE A 149 0.47 15.46 9.54
C PHE A 149 -0.64 14.42 9.81
N ILE A 150 -0.93 14.12 11.07
CA ILE A 150 -1.97 13.14 11.45
C ILE A 150 -3.36 13.66 11.06
N GLU A 151 -3.65 14.94 11.30
CA GLU A 151 -4.93 15.55 10.91
C GLU A 151 -5.18 15.44 9.40
N GLY A 152 -4.16 15.75 8.59
CA GLY A 152 -4.25 15.67 7.12
C GLY A 152 -4.23 14.25 6.55
N LEU A 153 -3.67 13.29 7.30
CA LEU A 153 -3.51 11.89 6.88
C LEU A 153 -4.86 11.22 6.59
N TRP A 154 -5.88 11.46 7.42
CA TRP A 154 -7.19 10.83 7.31
C TRP A 154 -7.89 11.20 6.01
N ASP A 155 -7.88 12.49 5.68
CA ASP A 155 -8.41 13.01 4.41
C ASP A 155 -7.67 12.44 3.21
N ALA A 156 -6.34 12.30 3.31
CA ALA A 156 -5.52 11.73 2.25
C ALA A 156 -5.82 10.24 2.02
N LEU A 157 -5.93 9.45 3.09
CA LEU A 157 -6.32 8.04 3.01
C LEU A 157 -7.73 7.87 2.45
N ASP A 158 -8.69 8.71 2.86
CA ASP A 158 -10.04 8.67 2.30
C ASP A 158 -10.07 9.03 0.81
N LYS A 159 -9.26 10.00 0.37
CA LYS A 159 -9.07 10.29 -1.06
C LYS A 159 -8.46 9.08 -1.78
N PHE A 160 -7.44 8.45 -1.19
CA PHE A 160 -6.78 7.26 -1.74
C PHE A 160 -7.78 6.11 -1.99
N PHE A 161 -8.56 5.70 -0.97
CA PHE A 161 -9.54 4.62 -1.13
C PHE A 161 -10.69 4.97 -2.08
N ARG A 162 -11.14 6.24 -2.11
CA ARG A 162 -12.14 6.68 -3.09
C ARG A 162 -11.64 6.56 -4.52
N ASN A 163 -10.39 6.95 -4.77
CA ASN A 163 -9.77 6.86 -6.09
C ASN A 163 -9.56 5.40 -6.50
N ALA A 164 -9.09 4.54 -5.58
CA ALA A 164 -8.95 3.11 -5.83
C ALA A 164 -10.28 2.47 -6.27
N LYS A 165 -11.39 2.77 -5.57
CA LYS A 165 -12.74 2.27 -5.95
C LYS A 165 -13.21 2.76 -7.32
N LYS A 166 -12.95 4.03 -7.66
CA LYS A 166 -13.31 4.58 -8.98
C LYS A 166 -12.59 3.83 -10.10
N HIS A 167 -11.29 3.57 -9.95
CA HIS A 167 -10.52 2.81 -10.93
C HIS A 167 -11.05 1.37 -11.07
N THR A 168 -11.33 0.68 -9.96
CA THR A 168 -11.91 -0.68 -10.00
C THR A 168 -13.25 -0.70 -10.73
N ASN A 169 -14.17 0.22 -10.40
CA ASN A 169 -15.49 0.28 -11.04
C ASN A 169 -15.41 0.57 -12.53
N GLN A 170 -14.50 1.47 -12.95
CA GLN A 170 -14.29 1.80 -14.35
C GLN A 170 -13.74 0.61 -15.15
N THR A 171 -12.77 -0.14 -14.61
CA THR A 171 -12.22 -1.35 -15.27
C THR A 171 -13.28 -2.45 -15.41
N VAL A 172 -14.12 -2.65 -14.39
CA VAL A 172 -15.21 -3.63 -14.45
C VAL A 172 -16.21 -3.26 -15.54
N GLN A 173 -16.63 -1.99 -15.62
CA GLN A 173 -17.56 -1.52 -16.66
C GLN A 173 -17.01 -1.73 -18.08
N ILE A 174 -15.72 -1.41 -18.31
CA ILE A 174 -15.08 -1.61 -19.62
C ILE A 174 -15.09 -3.10 -20.01
N ASN A 175 -14.75 -4.00 -19.08
CA ASN A 175 -14.73 -5.43 -19.36
C ASN A 175 -16.15 -5.98 -19.64
N THR A 176 -17.18 -5.52 -18.93
CA THR A 176 -18.57 -5.94 -19.18
C THR A 176 -19.08 -5.44 -20.54
N ASP A 177 -18.72 -4.22 -20.93
CA ASP A 177 -19.11 -3.65 -22.23
C ASP A 177 -18.42 -4.39 -23.38
N GLN A 178 -17.13 -4.74 -23.22
CA GLN A 178 -16.39 -5.54 -24.19
C GLN A 178 -16.95 -6.95 -24.35
N LEU A 179 -17.24 -7.65 -23.24
CA LEU A 179 -17.85 -8.98 -23.26
C LEU A 179 -19.25 -8.95 -23.93
N SER A 180 -20.06 -7.94 -23.62
CA SER A 180 -21.38 -7.77 -24.24
C SER A 180 -21.26 -7.53 -25.74
N ASN A 181 -20.29 -6.74 -26.18
CA ASN A 181 -20.04 -6.50 -27.60
C ASN A 181 -19.54 -7.75 -28.33
N GLU A 182 -18.67 -8.57 -27.72
CA GLU A 182 -18.23 -9.84 -28.31
C GLU A 182 -19.36 -10.88 -28.37
N LEU A 183 -20.21 -10.99 -27.34
CA LEU A 183 -21.40 -11.85 -27.37
C LEU A 183 -22.41 -11.42 -28.45
N ASN A 184 -22.61 -10.12 -28.63
CA ASN A 184 -23.46 -9.59 -29.70
C ASN A 184 -22.91 -9.93 -31.09
N LYS A 185 -21.58 -9.88 -31.29
CA LYS A 185 -20.97 -10.32 -32.55
C LYS A 185 -21.19 -11.81 -32.83
N LEU A 186 -21.10 -12.67 -31.81
CA LEU A 186 -21.30 -14.12 -31.96
C LEU A 186 -22.77 -14.49 -32.22
N SER A 187 -23.72 -13.76 -31.63
CA SER A 187 -25.16 -13.98 -31.85
C SER A 187 -25.65 -13.46 -33.21
N ILE A 188 -24.97 -12.49 -33.82
CA ILE A 188 -25.23 -12.05 -35.19
C ILE A 188 -24.74 -13.08 -36.24
N VAL A 189 -23.84 -14.00 -35.87
CA VAL A 189 -23.24 -14.99 -36.79
C VAL A 189 -24.04 -16.30 -36.90
N ASN A 190 -25.13 -16.51 -36.15
CA ASN A 190 -25.99 -17.70 -36.33
C ASN A 190 -27.48 -17.37 -36.54
N PRO A 191 -27.88 -16.96 -37.76
CA PRO A 191 -29.29 -16.99 -38.15
C PRO A 191 -29.78 -18.38 -38.60
N ASP A 192 -28.90 -19.37 -38.75
CA ASP A 192 -29.26 -20.62 -39.44
C ASP A 192 -28.72 -21.88 -38.75
N LEU A 193 -29.32 -22.22 -37.60
CA LEU A 193 -29.34 -23.59 -37.05
C LEU A 193 -30.74 -23.86 -36.48
N SER A 194 -31.78 -23.53 -37.26
CA SER A 194 -33.14 -24.00 -37.02
C SER A 194 -33.30 -25.41 -37.60
N GLY A 195 -32.58 -26.37 -37.04
CA GLY A 195 -32.71 -27.77 -37.44
C GLY A 195 -31.56 -28.62 -36.94
N GLN A 196 -31.89 -29.58 -36.06
CA GLN A 196 -31.02 -30.64 -35.54
C GLN A 196 -30.14 -30.28 -34.34
N LEU A 197 -30.77 -30.20 -33.16
CA LEU A 197 -30.16 -30.77 -31.95
C LEU A 197 -31.14 -31.81 -31.39
N SER A 198 -30.90 -33.06 -31.76
CA SER A 198 -31.42 -34.22 -31.04
C SER A 198 -30.81 -34.24 -29.64
N VAL A 199 -31.65 -34.14 -28.62
CA VAL A 199 -31.30 -34.43 -27.23
C VAL A 199 -30.83 -35.89 -27.14
N PRO A 200 -29.63 -36.19 -26.59
CA PRO A 200 -29.25 -37.56 -26.30
C PRO A 200 -30.15 -38.11 -25.19
N GLU A 201 -30.93 -39.12 -25.52
CA GLU A 201 -31.75 -39.90 -24.61
C GLU A 201 -30.82 -40.74 -23.71
N TYR A 202 -30.60 -40.26 -22.48
CA TYR A 202 -29.88 -41.05 -21.47
C TYR A 202 -30.88 -42.07 -20.92
N VAL A 203 -30.71 -43.31 -21.37
CA VAL A 203 -31.54 -44.47 -21.04
C VAL A 203 -31.62 -44.66 -19.53
N GLU A 204 -32.82 -44.46 -18.99
CA GLU A 204 -33.31 -45.20 -17.82
C GLU A 204 -33.29 -46.69 -18.16
N ASN A 205 -32.32 -47.41 -17.61
CA ASN A 205 -32.50 -48.76 -17.08
C ASN A 205 -31.15 -49.30 -16.61
N HIS A 206 -31.00 -49.49 -15.31
CA HIS A 206 -30.60 -50.78 -14.75
C HIS A 206 -31.26 -50.95 -13.37
N LEU A 207 -32.29 -51.80 -13.38
CA LEU A 207 -32.99 -52.33 -12.22
C LEU A 207 -32.08 -53.29 -11.44
N LYS A 208 -32.23 -53.27 -10.11
CA LYS A 208 -32.21 -54.40 -9.16
C LYS A 208 -31.50 -55.70 -9.59
N ILE A 209 -30.48 -56.10 -8.84
CA ILE A 209 -30.45 -57.36 -8.06
C ILE A 209 -29.78 -57.05 -6.72
#